data_AF-A0A7C2JVG6-F1
#
_entry.id   AF-A0A7C2JVG6-F1
#
_cell.length_a   1.000
_cell.length_b   1.000
_cell.length_c   1.000
_cell.angle_alpha   90.00
_cell.angle_beta   90.00
_cell.angle_gamma   90.00
#
_symmetry.space_group_name_H-M   'P 1'
#
loop_
_entity.id
_entity.type
_entity.pdbx_description
1 polymer ?
#
loop_
_entity_poly.entity_id
_entity_poly.type
_entity_poly.pdbx_seq_one_letter_code
_entity_poly.pdbx_strand_id
1 'polypeptide(L)'
;MESRNPYAAPQANVARADDAAEYGEVRLFSPHGRIGRVRYIGYSMGLSIVVLVVASLATVAASTVSASAGAIVGVFGYVVLLAVQFLLSIQRSHDMNVTGWLSLITLIPFGLLVFWLVPGTRGENNYGKPPPPNTAAAIVLACLLPIVFIGGILAAIVIPAYQDYTIRAQVSEGLSLAAAAKAAVADSFERTGAAPADRLAAGMSREATDSAGVYVASVDVDHGTVLVQYGSNASSMIAGRLLALQPYVSGDEEVVWRCALGTPPAGAVAMDRGAAPSDVATDIDARYLPSACRP
;
A
#
# COMPACT_ATOMS: atom_id res chain seq x y z
N MET A 1 13.76 -68.38 25.98
CA MET A 1 12.36 -68.19 26.42
C MET A 1 12.21 -66.72 26.80
N GLU A 2 11.75 -65.91 25.86
CA GLU A 2 11.49 -64.47 26.07
C GLU A 2 10.25 -64.30 26.96
N SER A 3 10.36 -63.62 28.10
CA SER A 3 9.23 -63.36 28.99
C SER A 3 8.33 -62.26 28.40
N ARG A 4 7.16 -62.65 27.86
CA ARG A 4 6.15 -61.68 27.41
C ARG A 4 5.55 -60.95 28.61
N ASN A 5 5.79 -59.64 28.68
CA ASN A 5 5.22 -58.75 29.70
C ASN A 5 3.68 -58.75 29.61
N PRO A 6 2.95 -59.18 30.65
CA PRO A 6 1.49 -59.28 30.65
C PRO A 6 0.76 -57.93 30.67
N TYR A 7 1.47 -56.81 30.87
CA TYR A 7 0.92 -55.45 30.86
C TYR A 7 1.32 -54.62 29.62
N ALA A 8 1.87 -55.26 28.57
CA ALA A 8 2.12 -54.57 27.32
C ALA A 8 0.79 -54.11 26.70
N ALA A 9 0.63 -52.79 26.49
CA ALA A 9 -0.51 -52.25 25.75
C ALA A 9 -0.61 -52.97 24.39
N PRO A 10 -1.81 -53.31 23.90
CA PRO A 10 -1.96 -53.93 22.60
C PRO A 10 -1.30 -53.01 21.57
N GLN A 11 -0.24 -53.50 20.92
CA GLN A 11 0.30 -52.80 19.78
C GLN A 11 -0.79 -52.83 18.71
N ALA A 12 -1.50 -51.71 18.56
CA ALA A 12 -2.28 -51.48 17.37
C ALA A 12 -1.29 -51.66 16.22
N ASN A 13 -1.50 -52.70 15.42
CA ASN A 13 -0.82 -52.86 14.16
C ASN A 13 -1.41 -51.80 13.20
N VAL A 14 -1.24 -50.52 13.54
CA VAL A 14 -1.15 -49.46 12.56
C VAL A 14 0.12 -49.78 11.82
N ALA A 15 0.00 -50.68 10.83
CA ALA A 15 0.89 -50.65 9.69
C ALA A 15 1.06 -49.17 9.38
N ARG A 16 2.27 -48.65 9.60
CA ARG A 16 2.64 -47.35 9.13
C ARG A 16 2.31 -47.43 7.65
N ALA A 17 1.30 -46.71 7.19
CA ALA A 17 0.82 -46.76 5.81
C ALA A 17 1.87 -46.16 4.82
N ASP A 18 3.14 -46.17 5.21
CA ASP A 18 4.29 -45.67 4.48
C ASP A 18 4.91 -46.77 3.60
N ASP A 19 4.57 -48.06 3.79
CA ASP A 19 5.26 -49.18 3.10
C ASP A 19 4.43 -49.90 2.00
N ALA A 20 3.22 -49.47 1.65
CA ALA A 20 2.42 -50.15 0.60
C ALA A 20 1.57 -49.26 -0.32
N ALA A 21 1.67 -47.93 -0.23
CA ALA A 21 1.12 -47.05 -1.26
C ALA A 21 2.26 -46.64 -2.19
N GLU A 22 2.46 -47.40 -3.26
CA GLU A 22 3.35 -47.00 -4.34
C GLU A 22 2.88 -45.60 -4.81
N TYR A 23 3.71 -44.57 -4.63
CA TYR A 23 3.35 -43.20 -4.97
C TYR A 23 3.31 -43.01 -6.48
N GLY A 24 2.39 -42.17 -6.97
CA GLY A 24 2.36 -41.80 -8.38
C GLY A 24 3.42 -40.75 -8.73
N GLU A 25 4.02 -40.81 -9.92
CA GLU A 25 4.95 -39.76 -10.36
C GLU A 25 4.22 -38.45 -10.66
N VAL A 26 4.84 -37.31 -10.31
CA VAL A 26 4.30 -35.98 -10.64
C VAL A 26 4.79 -35.56 -12.02
N ARG A 27 3.87 -35.38 -12.97
CA ARG A 27 4.17 -35.02 -14.36
C ARG A 27 3.61 -33.63 -14.70
N LEU A 28 4.37 -32.56 -14.46
CA LEU A 28 3.89 -31.17 -14.52
C LEU A 28 3.32 -30.73 -15.88
N PHE A 29 3.78 -31.33 -16.98
CA PHE A 29 3.36 -30.97 -18.35
C PHE A 29 2.40 -31.99 -18.98
N SER A 30 1.82 -32.89 -18.18
CA SER A 30 0.83 -33.86 -18.62
C SER A 30 -0.53 -33.57 -17.99
N PRO A 31 -1.66 -33.82 -18.67
CA PRO A 31 -2.97 -33.78 -18.01
C PRO A 31 -3.18 -34.98 -17.08
N HIS A 32 -2.35 -36.03 -17.18
CA HIS A 32 -2.46 -37.25 -16.39
C HIS A 32 -1.65 -37.16 -15.10
N GLY A 33 -2.24 -37.68 -14.02
CA GLY A 33 -1.63 -37.71 -12.69
C GLY A 33 -2.34 -36.79 -11.71
N ARG A 34 -1.78 -36.77 -10.49
CA ARG A 34 -2.33 -36.06 -9.34
C ARG A 34 -1.27 -35.13 -8.75
N ILE A 35 -1.70 -33.94 -8.37
CA ILE A 35 -0.86 -32.99 -7.64
C ILE A 35 -1.50 -32.60 -6.31
N GLY A 36 -0.73 -32.73 -5.24
CA GLY A 36 -1.17 -32.33 -3.90
C GLY A 36 -1.28 -30.80 -3.76
N ARG A 37 -2.11 -30.36 -2.80
CA ARG A 37 -2.42 -28.93 -2.58
C ARG A 37 -1.18 -28.05 -2.43
N VAL A 38 -0.15 -28.51 -1.72
CA VAL A 38 1.05 -27.72 -1.40
C VAL A 38 1.83 -27.40 -2.69
N ARG A 39 2.14 -28.43 -3.48
CA ARG A 39 2.80 -28.23 -4.79
C ARG A 39 1.96 -27.38 -5.72
N TYR A 40 0.65 -27.59 -5.76
CA TYR A 40 -0.24 -26.77 -6.58
C TYR A 40 -0.18 -25.29 -6.20
N ILE A 41 -0.28 -24.96 -4.90
CA ILE A 41 -0.18 -23.57 -4.42
C ILE A 41 1.16 -22.97 -4.82
N GLY A 42 2.27 -23.65 -4.51
CA GLY A 42 3.61 -23.16 -4.83
C GLY A 42 3.82 -22.96 -6.34
N TYR A 43 3.45 -23.94 -7.17
CA TYR A 43 3.65 -23.85 -8.62
C TYR A 43 2.69 -22.87 -9.31
N SER A 44 1.42 -22.81 -8.92
CA SER A 44 0.48 -21.83 -9.49
C SER A 44 0.86 -20.39 -9.13
N MET A 45 1.30 -20.13 -7.90
CA MET A 45 1.84 -18.81 -7.54
C MET A 45 3.17 -18.51 -8.23
N GLY A 46 4.10 -19.46 -8.28
CA GLY A 46 5.36 -19.29 -9.01
C GLY A 46 5.11 -18.99 -10.50
N LEU A 47 4.16 -19.68 -11.11
CA LEU A 47 3.74 -19.45 -12.48
C LEU A 47 3.14 -18.05 -12.67
N SER A 48 2.36 -17.54 -11.72
CA SER A 48 1.85 -16.16 -11.77
C SER A 48 2.98 -15.12 -11.79
N ILE A 49 4.09 -15.37 -11.08
CA ILE A 49 5.28 -14.50 -11.13
C ILE A 49 5.94 -14.58 -12.51
N VAL A 50 6.05 -15.77 -13.09
CA VAL A 50 6.59 -15.94 -14.45
C VAL A 50 5.72 -15.21 -15.48
N VAL A 51 4.39 -15.21 -15.32
CA VAL A 51 3.47 -14.42 -16.16
C VAL A 51 3.78 -12.91 -16.06
N LEU A 52 4.01 -12.39 -14.85
CA LEU A 52 4.38 -10.98 -14.66
C LEU A 52 5.73 -10.64 -15.31
N VAL A 53 6.70 -11.54 -15.25
CA VAL A 53 8.02 -11.36 -15.91
C VAL A 53 7.88 -11.39 -17.43
N VAL A 54 7.10 -12.31 -17.99
CA VAL A 54 6.85 -12.35 -19.43
C VAL A 54 6.11 -11.10 -19.90
N ALA A 55 5.14 -10.61 -19.12
CA ALA A 55 4.43 -9.37 -19.42
C ALA A 55 5.37 -8.16 -19.38
N SER A 56 6.26 -8.06 -18.39
CA SER A 56 7.23 -6.95 -18.31
C SER A 56 8.22 -6.99 -19.48
N LEU A 57 8.74 -8.17 -19.83
CA LEU A 57 9.59 -8.34 -21.02
C LEU A 57 8.87 -7.96 -22.30
N ALA A 58 7.58 -8.31 -22.44
CA ALA A 58 6.76 -7.91 -23.56
C ALA A 58 6.60 -6.38 -23.67
N THR A 59 6.43 -5.68 -22.55
CA THR A 59 6.39 -4.19 -22.55
C THR A 59 7.72 -3.57 -22.94
N VAL A 60 8.84 -4.14 -22.50
CA VAL A 60 10.17 -3.68 -22.87
C VAL A 60 10.38 -3.86 -24.37
N ALA A 61 10.08 -5.04 -24.92
CA ALA A 61 10.18 -5.30 -26.36
C ALA A 61 9.26 -4.40 -27.19
N ALA A 62 8.05 -4.10 -26.70
CA ALA A 62 7.13 -3.15 -27.35
C ALA A 62 7.74 -1.74 -27.46
N SER A 63 8.48 -1.32 -26.42
CA SER A 63 9.09 0.01 -26.35
C SER A 63 10.43 0.14 -27.09
N THR A 64 11.22 -0.94 -27.22
CA THR A 64 12.58 -0.90 -27.77
C THR A 64 12.71 -1.44 -29.20
N VAL A 65 11.84 -2.37 -29.60
CA VAL A 65 11.90 -3.02 -30.92
C VAL A 65 10.73 -2.55 -31.77
N SER A 66 9.52 -2.96 -31.42
CA SER A 66 8.28 -2.54 -32.06
C SER A 66 7.07 -3.01 -31.24
N ALA A 67 5.96 -2.29 -31.34
CA ALA A 67 4.71 -2.66 -30.67
C ALA A 67 4.23 -4.08 -31.06
N SER A 68 4.39 -4.46 -32.33
CA SER A 68 4.01 -5.79 -32.82
C SER A 68 4.90 -6.89 -32.26
N ALA A 69 6.21 -6.66 -32.12
CA ALA A 69 7.12 -7.62 -31.50
C ALA A 69 6.75 -7.87 -30.03
N GLY A 70 6.48 -6.80 -29.26
CA GLY A 70 6.04 -6.91 -27.88
C GLY A 70 4.71 -7.66 -27.75
N ALA A 71 3.74 -7.39 -28.63
CA ALA A 71 2.45 -8.09 -28.64
C ALA A 71 2.61 -9.60 -28.92
N ILE A 72 3.44 -9.99 -29.89
CA ILE A 72 3.68 -11.41 -30.22
C ILE A 72 4.28 -12.14 -29.02
N VAL A 73 5.32 -11.58 -28.39
CA VAL A 73 5.97 -12.18 -27.22
C VAL A 73 4.98 -12.29 -26.04
N GLY A 74 4.23 -11.22 -25.77
CA GLY A 74 3.27 -11.18 -24.68
C GLY A 74 2.15 -12.20 -24.83
N VAL A 75 1.50 -12.25 -26.01
CA VAL A 75 0.39 -13.17 -26.26
C VAL A 75 0.87 -14.62 -26.27
N PHE A 76 1.94 -14.93 -27.00
CA PHE A 76 2.46 -16.31 -27.07
C PHE A 76 2.89 -16.81 -25.69
N GLY A 77 3.67 -16.00 -24.97
CA GLY A 77 4.12 -16.35 -23.63
C GLY A 77 2.95 -16.53 -22.66
N TYR A 78 1.95 -15.64 -22.69
CA TYR A 78 0.76 -15.77 -21.86
C TYR A 78 -0.03 -17.05 -22.15
N VAL A 79 -0.25 -17.40 -23.43
CA VAL A 79 -0.99 -18.62 -23.82
C VAL A 79 -0.26 -19.88 -23.34
N VAL A 80 1.07 -19.94 -23.46
CA VAL A 80 1.87 -21.07 -22.97
C VAL A 80 1.74 -21.21 -21.45
N LEU A 81 1.88 -20.12 -20.71
CA LEU A 81 1.78 -20.14 -19.25
C LEU A 81 0.35 -20.45 -18.80
N LEU A 82 -0.67 -19.96 -19.50
CA LEU A 82 -2.06 -20.29 -19.27
C LEU A 82 -2.31 -21.80 -19.46
N ALA A 83 -1.76 -22.40 -20.52
CA ALA A 83 -1.87 -23.85 -20.74
C ALA A 83 -1.24 -24.64 -19.59
N VAL A 84 -0.06 -24.24 -19.10
CA VAL A 84 0.59 -24.87 -17.93
C VAL A 84 -0.29 -24.71 -16.68
N GLN A 85 -0.88 -23.54 -16.46
CA GLN A 85 -1.81 -23.30 -15.35
C GLN A 85 -3.00 -24.28 -15.40
N PHE A 86 -3.60 -24.47 -16.58
CA PHE A 86 -4.69 -25.42 -16.76
C PHE A 86 -4.27 -26.86 -16.50
N LEU A 87 -3.09 -27.29 -16.98
CA LEU A 87 -2.57 -28.64 -16.73
C LEU A 87 -2.42 -28.91 -15.22
N LEU A 88 -1.88 -27.94 -14.46
CA LEU A 88 -1.77 -28.04 -13.00
C LEU A 88 -3.15 -28.13 -12.34
N SER A 89 -4.13 -27.35 -12.80
CA SER A 89 -5.49 -27.35 -12.25
C SER A 89 -6.26 -28.62 -12.61
N ILE A 90 -6.02 -29.23 -13.77
CA ILE A 90 -6.57 -30.55 -14.14
C ILE A 90 -6.00 -31.62 -13.20
N GLN A 91 -4.68 -31.67 -13.00
CA GLN A 91 -4.07 -32.63 -12.06
C GLN A 91 -4.53 -32.42 -10.61
N ARG A 92 -4.82 -31.17 -10.21
CA ARG A 92 -5.37 -30.88 -8.88
C ARG A 92 -6.82 -31.34 -8.77
N SER A 93 -7.60 -31.20 -9.84
CA SER A 93 -8.96 -31.73 -9.95
C SER A 93 -8.97 -33.25 -9.77
N HIS A 94 -8.05 -33.95 -10.44
CA HIS A 94 -7.87 -35.39 -10.29
C HIS A 94 -7.50 -35.81 -8.86
N ASP A 95 -6.73 -35.00 -8.14
CA ASP A 95 -6.41 -35.27 -6.73
C ASP A 95 -7.64 -35.14 -5.81
N MET A 96 -8.66 -34.38 -6.21
CA MET A 96 -9.96 -34.29 -5.53
C MET A 96 -10.97 -35.35 -6.05
N ASN A 97 -10.53 -36.28 -6.91
CA ASN A 97 -11.34 -37.30 -7.57
C ASN A 97 -12.51 -36.73 -8.40
N VAL A 98 -12.31 -35.54 -8.99
CA VAL A 98 -13.26 -34.90 -9.92
C VAL A 98 -12.64 -34.77 -11.31
N THR A 99 -13.49 -34.60 -12.32
CA THR A 99 -13.03 -34.45 -13.71
C THR A 99 -12.24 -33.16 -13.91
N GLY A 100 -11.30 -33.16 -14.85
CA GLY A 100 -10.50 -31.98 -15.22
C GLY A 100 -11.30 -30.75 -15.65
N TRP A 101 -12.60 -30.89 -15.99
CA TRP A 101 -13.50 -29.77 -16.29
C TRP A 101 -13.60 -28.74 -15.16
N LEU A 102 -13.38 -29.14 -13.90
CA LEU A 102 -13.34 -28.20 -12.79
C LEU A 102 -12.25 -27.14 -12.97
N SER A 103 -11.20 -27.41 -13.75
CA SER A 103 -10.15 -26.42 -14.06
C SER A 103 -10.67 -25.15 -14.74
N LEU A 104 -11.82 -25.18 -15.42
CA LEU A 104 -12.42 -23.99 -16.02
C LEU A 104 -12.80 -22.93 -14.98
N ILE A 105 -13.02 -23.32 -13.72
CA ILE A 105 -13.28 -22.37 -12.64
C ILE A 105 -12.09 -21.42 -12.40
N THR A 106 -10.88 -21.78 -12.86
CA THR A 106 -9.71 -20.91 -12.77
C THR A 106 -9.81 -19.63 -13.60
N LEU A 107 -10.71 -19.59 -14.59
CA LEU A 107 -11.03 -18.37 -15.35
C LEU A 107 -11.94 -17.42 -14.57
N ILE A 108 -12.63 -17.92 -13.55
CA ILE A 108 -13.50 -17.12 -12.69
C ILE A 108 -12.65 -16.56 -11.55
N PRO A 109 -12.75 -15.24 -11.26
CA PRO A 109 -12.12 -14.67 -10.08
C PRO A 109 -12.46 -15.48 -8.82
N PHE A 110 -11.46 -15.70 -7.96
CA PHE A 110 -11.55 -16.52 -6.74
C PHE A 110 -11.83 -18.02 -6.94
N GLY A 111 -12.10 -18.51 -8.15
CA GLY A 111 -12.28 -19.95 -8.40
C GLY A 111 -11.04 -20.78 -8.05
N LEU A 112 -9.85 -20.18 -8.11
CA LEU A 112 -8.59 -20.78 -7.64
C LEU A 112 -8.63 -21.20 -6.16
N LEU A 113 -9.43 -20.53 -5.31
CA LEU A 113 -9.50 -20.85 -3.88
C LEU A 113 -10.03 -22.25 -3.61
N VAL A 114 -10.90 -22.78 -4.48
CA VAL A 114 -11.38 -24.17 -4.39
C VAL A 114 -10.19 -25.14 -4.36
N PHE A 115 -9.20 -24.92 -5.22
CA PHE A 115 -8.02 -25.77 -5.33
C PHE A 115 -7.05 -25.63 -4.16
N TRP A 116 -7.11 -24.52 -3.42
CA TRP A 116 -6.27 -24.23 -2.27
C TRP A 116 -6.85 -24.80 -0.98
N LEU A 117 -8.17 -24.65 -0.79
CA LEU A 117 -8.85 -24.97 0.47
C LEU A 117 -9.32 -26.43 0.53
N VAL A 118 -9.79 -26.98 -0.60
CA VAL A 118 -10.35 -28.34 -0.62
C VAL A 118 -9.24 -29.38 -0.52
N PRO A 119 -9.27 -30.30 0.45
CA PRO A 119 -8.28 -31.37 0.57
C PRO A 119 -8.42 -32.40 -0.57
N GLY A 120 -7.31 -33.04 -0.91
CA GLY A 120 -7.32 -34.17 -1.85
C GLY A 120 -7.81 -35.47 -1.22
N THR A 121 -8.15 -36.45 -2.05
CA THR A 121 -8.52 -37.80 -1.61
C THR A 121 -7.31 -38.55 -1.05
N ARG A 122 -7.52 -39.30 0.04
CA ARG A 122 -6.51 -40.18 0.64
C ARG A 122 -6.47 -41.51 -0.10
N GLY A 123 -5.27 -42.05 -0.34
CA GLY A 123 -5.09 -43.33 -1.04
C GLY A 123 -5.27 -43.22 -2.56
N GLU A 124 -5.51 -44.36 -3.20
CA GLU A 124 -5.74 -44.49 -4.65
C GLU A 124 -7.15 -43.99 -5.03
N ASN A 125 -7.26 -43.34 -6.18
CA ASN A 125 -8.54 -42.87 -6.74
C ASN A 125 -8.64 -43.19 -8.24
N ASN A 126 -9.72 -42.75 -8.92
CA ASN A 126 -9.97 -43.04 -10.34
C ASN A 126 -8.88 -42.51 -11.30
N TYR A 127 -8.01 -41.62 -10.82
CA TYR A 127 -6.94 -40.99 -11.59
C TYR A 127 -5.54 -41.47 -11.17
N GLY A 128 -5.47 -42.46 -10.27
CA GLY A 128 -4.26 -43.17 -9.90
C GLY A 128 -3.82 -42.97 -8.45
N LYS A 129 -2.58 -43.38 -8.22
CA LYS A 129 -1.91 -43.43 -6.91
C LYS A 129 -1.72 -42.04 -6.29
N PRO A 130 -1.64 -41.94 -4.95
CA PRO A 130 -1.47 -40.66 -4.26
C PRO A 130 -0.13 -39.99 -4.64
N PRO A 131 -0.08 -38.64 -4.62
CA PRO A 131 1.16 -37.92 -4.90
C PRO A 131 2.21 -38.15 -3.80
N PRO A 132 3.51 -38.07 -4.15
CA PRO A 132 4.60 -38.32 -3.20
C PRO A 132 4.66 -37.22 -2.14
N PRO A 133 5.28 -37.47 -0.98
CA PRO A 133 5.45 -36.48 0.08
C PRO A 133 6.12 -35.20 -0.46
N ASN A 134 5.74 -34.04 0.09
CA ASN A 134 6.25 -32.75 -0.37
C ASN A 134 7.70 -32.55 0.06
N THR A 135 8.52 -31.99 -0.85
CA THR A 135 9.87 -31.55 -0.50
C THR A 135 9.82 -30.27 0.33
N ALA A 136 10.86 -29.99 1.11
CA ALA A 136 10.97 -28.75 1.89
C ALA A 136 10.81 -27.50 0.99
N ALA A 137 11.41 -27.52 -0.20
CA ALA A 137 11.27 -26.43 -1.17
C ALA A 137 9.82 -26.19 -1.60
N ALA A 138 9.04 -27.24 -1.85
CA ALA A 138 7.63 -27.11 -2.22
C ALA A 138 6.80 -26.51 -1.06
N ILE A 139 7.12 -26.87 0.18
CA ILE A 139 6.48 -26.31 1.38
C ILE A 139 6.83 -24.83 1.53
N VAL A 140 8.11 -24.47 1.44
CA VAL A 140 8.54 -23.07 1.52
C VAL A 140 7.87 -22.24 0.44
N LEU A 141 7.86 -22.70 -0.82
CA LEU A 141 7.22 -22.00 -1.93
C LEU A 141 5.72 -21.79 -1.68
N ALA A 142 5.02 -22.81 -1.19
CA ALA A 142 3.58 -22.76 -0.94
C ALA A 142 3.20 -21.88 0.26
N CYS A 143 4.08 -21.73 1.26
CA CYS A 143 3.81 -20.91 2.45
C CYS A 143 4.30 -19.47 2.28
N LEU A 144 5.48 -19.27 1.70
CA LEU A 144 6.14 -17.97 1.62
C LEU A 144 5.50 -17.07 0.54
N LEU A 145 5.17 -17.61 -0.63
CA LEU A 145 4.62 -16.79 -1.71
C LEU A 145 3.27 -16.13 -1.35
N PRO A 146 2.28 -16.83 -0.74
CA PRO A 146 1.04 -16.17 -0.32
C PRO A 146 1.27 -15.09 0.73
N ILE A 147 2.16 -15.33 1.70
CA ILE A 147 2.46 -14.37 2.77
C ILE A 147 3.08 -13.09 2.19
N VAL A 148 4.08 -13.23 1.32
CA VAL A 148 4.74 -12.09 0.67
C VAL A 148 3.76 -11.35 -0.24
N PHE A 149 2.92 -12.06 -0.99
CA PHE A 149 1.92 -11.46 -1.88
C PHE A 149 0.87 -10.64 -1.12
N ILE A 150 0.25 -11.23 -0.09
CA ILE A 150 -0.75 -10.53 0.74
C ILE A 150 -0.09 -9.36 1.49
N GLY A 151 1.10 -9.58 2.05
CA GLY A 151 1.88 -8.54 2.72
C GLY A 151 2.22 -7.38 1.79
N GLY A 152 2.59 -7.66 0.53
CA GLY A 152 2.86 -6.65 -0.49
C GLY A 152 1.65 -5.81 -0.85
N ILE A 153 0.47 -6.43 -1.02
CA ILE A 153 -0.79 -5.71 -1.27
C ILE A 153 -1.14 -4.81 -0.08
N LEU A 154 -1.08 -5.35 1.13
CA LEU A 154 -1.34 -4.57 2.35
C LEU A 154 -0.36 -3.39 2.44
N ALA A 155 0.93 -3.63 2.23
CA ALA A 155 1.95 -2.59 2.24
C ALA A 155 1.68 -1.49 1.19
N ALA A 156 1.30 -1.85 -0.03
CA ALA A 156 1.00 -0.89 -1.10
C ALA A 156 -0.18 0.04 -0.75
N ILE A 157 -1.17 -0.44 0.00
CA ILE A 157 -2.31 0.36 0.47
C ILE A 157 -1.93 1.20 1.69
N VAL A 158 -1.20 0.58 2.62
CA VAL A 158 -0.94 1.11 3.96
C VAL A 158 0.18 2.15 3.98
N ILE A 159 1.25 1.95 3.20
CA ILE A 159 2.41 2.85 3.17
C ILE A 159 2.01 4.28 2.74
N PRO A 160 1.28 4.50 1.62
CA PRO A 160 0.88 5.84 1.22
C PRO A 160 0.00 6.54 2.27
N ALA A 161 -0.92 5.79 2.90
CA ALA A 161 -1.79 6.35 3.93
C ALA A 161 -0.99 6.82 5.18
N TYR A 162 0.02 6.06 5.60
CA TYR A 162 0.89 6.48 6.69
C TYR A 162 1.77 7.68 6.33
N GLN A 163 2.25 7.77 5.09
CA GLN A 163 2.99 8.94 4.61
C GLN A 163 2.14 10.21 4.67
N ASP A 164 0.89 10.16 4.23
CA ASP A 164 -0.01 11.32 4.32
C ASP A 164 -0.24 11.76 5.77
N TYR A 165 -0.37 10.81 6.71
CA TYR A 165 -0.53 11.10 8.13
C TYR A 165 0.69 11.79 8.73
N THR A 166 1.90 11.28 8.45
CA THR A 166 3.14 11.89 8.97
C THR A 166 3.37 13.26 8.37
N ILE A 167 3.08 13.46 7.08
CA ILE A 167 3.17 14.78 6.43
C ILE A 167 2.20 15.78 7.07
N ARG A 168 0.95 15.39 7.36
CA ARG A 168 -0.01 16.27 8.07
C ARG A 168 0.45 16.64 9.48
N ALA A 169 1.16 15.72 10.15
CA ALA A 169 1.77 16.01 11.45
C ALA A 169 2.89 17.05 11.32
N GLN A 170 3.72 16.94 10.28
CA GLN A 170 4.73 17.98 9.95
C GLN A 170 4.07 19.32 9.67
N VAL A 171 2.96 19.34 8.90
CA VAL A 171 2.23 20.58 8.63
C VAL A 171 1.66 21.20 9.91
N SER A 172 1.15 20.36 10.82
CA SER A 172 0.62 20.79 12.13
C SER A 172 1.69 21.41 13.04
N GLU A 173 2.97 21.01 12.95
CA GLU A 173 4.06 21.70 13.65
C GLU A 173 4.12 23.17 13.21
N GLY A 174 4.02 23.43 11.90
CA GLY A 174 3.95 24.78 11.35
C GLY A 174 2.80 25.63 11.90
N LEU A 175 1.61 25.03 12.07
CA LEU A 175 0.48 25.70 12.71
C LEU A 175 0.77 26.07 14.17
N SER A 176 1.48 25.21 14.90
CA SER A 176 1.85 25.47 16.30
C SER A 176 2.87 26.60 16.43
N LEU A 177 3.86 26.66 15.53
CA LEU A 177 4.87 27.73 15.51
C LEU A 177 4.29 29.06 15.02
N ALA A 178 3.32 29.01 14.10
CA ALA A 178 2.61 30.18 13.63
C ALA A 178 1.77 30.86 14.72
N ALA A 179 1.44 30.18 15.83
CA ALA A 179 0.59 30.73 16.88
C ALA A 179 1.14 32.05 17.48
N ALA A 180 2.46 32.14 17.66
CA ALA A 180 3.10 33.36 18.16
C ALA A 180 2.97 34.52 17.16
N ALA A 181 3.17 34.25 15.86
CA ALA A 181 3.00 35.25 14.81
C ALA A 181 1.55 35.72 14.69
N LYS A 182 0.58 34.80 14.79
CA LYS A 182 -0.85 35.15 14.79
C LYS A 182 -1.22 36.08 15.95
N ALA A 183 -0.70 35.82 17.15
CA ALA A 183 -0.94 36.67 18.31
C ALA A 183 -0.32 38.06 18.12
N ALA A 184 0.91 38.14 17.59
CA ALA A 184 1.58 39.41 17.32
C ALA A 184 0.86 40.25 16.26
N VAL A 185 0.36 39.61 15.19
CA VAL A 185 -0.48 40.28 14.17
C VAL A 185 -1.78 40.82 14.78
N ALA A 186 -2.45 40.02 15.61
CA ALA A 186 -3.69 40.45 16.27
C ALA A 186 -3.47 41.64 17.21
N ASP A 187 -2.43 41.60 18.07
CA ASP A 187 -2.10 42.71 18.98
C ASP A 187 -1.73 44.00 18.22
N SER A 188 -0.96 43.87 17.13
CA SER A 188 -0.61 45.01 16.28
C SER A 188 -1.85 45.63 15.60
N PHE A 189 -2.78 44.78 15.16
CA PHE A 189 -4.05 45.24 14.59
C PHE A 189 -4.93 45.95 15.62
N GLU A 190 -5.06 45.42 16.84
CA GLU A 190 -5.82 46.06 17.93
C GLU A 190 -5.25 47.44 18.30
N ARG A 191 -3.93 47.61 18.22
CA ARG A 191 -3.27 48.90 18.50
C ARG A 191 -3.36 49.93 17.39
N THR A 192 -3.25 49.50 16.13
CA THR A 192 -3.06 50.40 14.98
C THR A 192 -4.27 50.50 14.07
N GLY A 193 -5.19 49.54 14.15
CA GLY A 193 -6.34 49.41 13.26
C GLY A 193 -6.00 48.99 11.82
N ALA A 194 -4.73 48.66 11.55
CA ALA A 194 -4.23 48.28 10.23
C ALA A 194 -3.41 46.97 10.30
N ALA A 195 -3.38 46.21 9.20
CA ALA A 195 -2.57 45.00 9.13
C ALA A 195 -1.08 45.37 9.16
N PRO A 196 -0.24 44.67 9.94
CA PRO A 196 1.19 44.92 9.95
C PRO A 196 1.80 44.54 8.59
N ALA A 197 2.62 45.44 8.01
CA ALA A 197 3.26 45.18 6.73
C ALA A 197 4.24 44.00 6.77
N ASP A 198 4.96 43.86 7.89
CA ASP A 198 5.98 42.82 8.09
C ASP A 198 6.05 42.36 9.55
N ARG A 199 6.96 41.41 9.85
CA ARG A 199 7.22 40.92 11.21
C ARG A 199 7.58 42.02 12.21
N LEU A 200 8.34 43.03 11.78
CA LEU A 200 8.79 44.10 12.67
C LEU A 200 7.61 45.01 13.06
N ALA A 201 6.73 45.32 12.11
CA ALA A 201 5.47 46.03 12.35
C ALA A 201 4.49 45.22 13.22
N ALA A 202 4.54 43.89 13.15
CA ALA A 202 3.81 43.01 14.06
C ALA A 202 4.42 42.97 15.49
N GLY A 203 5.59 43.59 15.72
CA GLY A 203 6.27 43.57 17.02
C GLY A 203 7.12 42.32 17.28
N MET A 204 7.45 41.57 16.22
CA MET A 204 8.35 40.41 16.26
C MET A 204 9.77 40.81 15.86
N SER A 205 10.72 39.88 16.01
CA SER A 205 12.06 40.07 15.46
C SER A 205 12.01 40.09 13.91
N ARG A 206 12.99 40.75 13.28
CA ARG A 206 13.12 40.79 11.82
C ARG A 206 13.49 39.43 11.21
N GLU A 207 14.09 38.53 11.98
CA GLU A 207 14.60 37.24 11.47
C GLU A 207 13.48 36.19 11.50
N ALA A 208 12.91 35.85 10.34
CA ALA A 208 11.85 34.83 10.24
C ALA A 208 12.30 33.41 10.70
N THR A 209 13.61 33.17 10.73
CA THR A 209 14.23 31.91 11.17
C THR A 209 14.31 31.75 12.69
N ASP A 210 14.06 32.81 13.47
CA ASP A 210 13.97 32.72 14.93
C ASP A 210 12.78 31.87 15.41
N SER A 211 11.83 31.64 14.50
CA SER A 211 10.59 30.89 14.69
C SER A 211 10.65 29.52 13.99
N ALA A 212 11.86 29.06 13.65
CA ALA A 212 12.08 27.76 13.01
C ALA A 212 11.81 26.59 13.97
N GLY A 213 11.48 25.44 13.39
CA GLY A 213 11.23 24.18 14.09
C GLY A 213 12.02 23.03 13.49
N VAL A 214 11.56 21.81 13.75
CA VAL A 214 12.17 20.61 13.18
C VAL A 214 11.89 20.55 11.67
N TYR A 215 10.63 20.74 11.27
CA TYR A 215 10.20 20.69 9.87
C TYR A 215 9.97 22.08 9.25
N VAL A 216 9.98 23.13 10.05
CA VAL A 216 9.72 24.51 9.63
C VAL A 216 11.02 25.29 9.55
N ALA A 217 11.30 25.88 8.38
CA ALA A 217 12.48 26.70 8.16
C ALA A 217 12.29 28.15 8.65
N SER A 218 11.10 28.70 8.48
CA SER A 218 10.79 30.07 8.89
C SER A 218 9.29 30.29 9.04
N VAL A 219 8.94 31.29 9.85
CA VAL A 219 7.59 31.85 9.94
C VAL A 219 7.71 33.33 9.65
N ASP A 220 7.06 33.80 8.60
CA ASP A 220 7.07 35.21 8.19
C ASP A 220 5.69 35.86 8.33
N VAL A 221 5.67 37.18 8.28
CA VAL A 221 4.45 37.99 8.24
C VAL A 221 4.56 38.91 7.03
N ASP A 222 3.58 38.82 6.14
CA ASP A 222 3.48 39.65 4.93
C ASP A 222 2.07 40.24 4.87
N HIS A 223 1.98 41.56 5.10
CA HIS A 223 0.71 42.31 5.12
C HIS A 223 -0.37 41.64 6.01
N GLY A 224 0.04 41.18 7.20
CA GLY A 224 -0.80 40.47 8.17
C GLY A 224 -0.96 38.96 7.93
N THR A 225 -0.74 38.47 6.70
CA THR A 225 -0.76 37.03 6.41
C THR A 225 0.47 36.38 7.03
N VAL A 226 0.24 35.32 7.81
CA VAL A 226 1.35 34.52 8.39
C VAL A 226 1.75 33.45 7.39
N LEU A 227 3.02 33.43 7.00
CA LEU A 227 3.58 32.53 6.00
C LEU A 227 4.55 31.55 6.67
N VAL A 228 4.22 30.27 6.67
CA VAL A 228 5.10 29.23 7.22
C VAL A 228 5.81 28.52 6.07
N GLN A 229 7.14 28.56 6.06
CA GLN A 229 7.95 27.84 5.07
C GLN A 229 8.51 26.55 5.66
N TYR A 230 8.29 25.42 4.97
CA TYR A 230 8.82 24.13 5.39
C TYR A 230 10.27 23.95 4.92
N GLY A 231 11.10 23.42 5.82
CA GLY A 231 12.52 23.17 5.57
C GLY A 231 12.82 21.83 4.90
N SER A 232 14.11 21.55 4.70
CA SER A 232 14.60 20.31 4.07
C SER A 232 14.41 19.06 4.93
N ASN A 233 14.23 19.21 6.24
CA ASN A 233 13.90 18.10 7.15
C ASN A 233 12.46 17.62 7.00
N ALA A 234 11.58 18.41 6.38
CA ALA A 234 10.22 18.00 6.07
C ALA A 234 10.22 16.98 4.92
N SER A 235 9.10 16.29 4.73
CA SER A 235 8.90 15.40 3.58
C SER A 235 9.16 16.14 2.27
N SER A 236 9.77 15.48 1.28
CA SER A 236 10.01 16.05 -0.05
C SER A 236 8.74 16.52 -0.76
N MET A 237 7.57 16.06 -0.32
CA MET A 237 6.27 16.51 -0.81
C MET A 237 5.89 17.92 -0.33
N ILE A 238 6.46 18.40 0.77
CA ILE A 238 6.19 19.73 1.35
C ILE A 238 7.44 20.58 1.58
N ALA A 239 8.64 20.02 1.46
CA ALA A 239 9.89 20.77 1.64
C ALA A 239 9.97 21.96 0.67
N GLY A 240 10.28 23.14 1.20
CA GLY A 240 10.32 24.41 0.46
C GLY A 240 8.95 25.02 0.17
N ARG A 241 7.85 24.32 0.47
CA ARG A 241 6.48 24.80 0.25
C ARG A 241 6.05 25.75 1.37
N LEU A 242 5.02 26.54 1.08
CA LEU A 242 4.47 27.56 1.97
C LEU A 242 3.05 27.21 2.43
N LEU A 243 2.79 27.40 3.71
CA LEU A 243 1.46 27.40 4.31
C LEU A 243 1.10 28.84 4.71
N ALA A 244 0.05 29.39 4.10
CA ALA A 244 -0.45 30.73 4.41
C ALA A 244 -1.63 30.68 5.39
N LEU A 245 -1.61 31.55 6.40
CA LEU A 245 -2.73 31.78 7.32
C LEU A 245 -3.16 33.24 7.15
N GLN A 246 -4.38 33.43 6.66
CA GLN A 246 -4.90 34.76 6.34
C GLN A 246 -5.75 35.28 7.51
N PRO A 247 -5.50 36.50 8.02
CA PRO A 247 -6.34 37.11 9.03
C PRO A 247 -7.60 37.73 8.40
N TYR A 248 -8.70 37.58 9.11
CA TYR A 248 -10.01 38.16 8.87
C TYR A 248 -10.44 38.90 10.13
N VAL A 249 -11.34 39.85 9.98
CA VAL A 249 -11.90 40.66 11.06
C VAL A 249 -13.41 40.44 11.06
N SER A 250 -13.94 39.98 12.19
CA SER A 250 -15.38 39.81 12.40
C SER A 250 -16.07 41.16 12.60
N GLY A 251 -17.40 41.18 12.56
CA GLY A 251 -18.20 42.39 12.82
C GLY A 251 -17.95 43.00 14.21
N ASP A 252 -17.52 42.20 15.18
CA ASP A 252 -17.17 42.63 16.55
C ASP A 252 -15.70 43.06 16.69
N GLU A 253 -15.01 43.33 15.57
CA GLU A 253 -13.57 43.67 15.49
C GLU A 253 -12.61 42.57 16.00
N GLU A 254 -13.10 41.36 16.22
CA GLU A 254 -12.28 40.19 16.58
C GLU A 254 -11.48 39.67 15.37
N VAL A 255 -10.21 39.33 15.59
CA VAL A 255 -9.34 38.73 14.57
C VAL A 255 -9.57 37.22 14.47
N VAL A 256 -10.14 36.78 13.35
CA VAL A 256 -10.41 35.37 13.02
C VAL A 256 -9.49 34.93 11.89
N TRP A 257 -9.11 33.65 11.84
CA TRP A 257 -8.10 33.18 10.88
C TRP A 257 -8.67 32.16 9.90
N ARG A 258 -8.35 32.35 8.63
CA ARG A 258 -8.50 31.33 7.60
C ARG A 258 -7.19 30.57 7.46
N CYS A 259 -7.22 29.26 7.71
CA CYS A 259 -6.06 28.42 7.45
C CYS A 259 -6.04 27.97 5.99
N ALA A 260 -4.99 28.32 5.25
CA ALA A 260 -4.70 27.83 3.90
C ALA A 260 -5.92 27.79 2.96
N LEU A 261 -6.31 26.60 2.52
CA LEU A 261 -7.41 26.37 1.59
C LEU A 261 -8.77 26.28 2.30
N GLY A 262 -8.80 26.45 3.62
CA GLY A 262 -10.01 26.46 4.44
C GLY A 262 -11.04 27.47 3.98
N THR A 263 -12.29 27.26 4.38
CA THR A 263 -13.36 28.23 4.14
C THR A 263 -13.08 29.52 4.92
N PRO A 264 -13.22 30.70 4.30
CA PRO A 264 -13.16 31.96 5.02
C PRO A 264 -14.21 31.99 6.15
N PRO A 265 -13.88 32.54 7.33
CA PRO A 265 -14.85 32.71 8.41
C PRO A 265 -16.08 33.50 7.93
N ALA A 266 -17.28 32.97 8.20
CA ALA A 266 -18.52 33.59 7.74
C ALA A 266 -18.75 34.95 8.39
N GLY A 267 -19.14 35.95 7.58
CA GLY A 267 -19.41 37.31 8.07
C GLY A 267 -18.16 38.11 8.43
N ALA A 268 -16.96 37.57 8.26
CA ALA A 268 -15.70 38.26 8.47
C ALA A 268 -15.15 38.82 7.14
N VAL A 269 -14.48 39.97 7.21
CA VAL A 269 -13.81 40.60 6.07
C VAL A 269 -12.31 40.37 6.21
N ALA A 270 -11.59 40.16 5.11
CA ALA A 270 -10.13 40.10 5.18
C ALA A 270 -9.58 41.35 5.86
N MET A 271 -8.49 41.23 6.64
CA MET A 271 -7.88 42.33 7.42
C MET A 271 -7.29 43.48 6.57
N ASP A 272 -7.62 43.56 5.28
CA ASP A 272 -7.13 44.54 4.32
C ASP A 272 -7.80 45.91 4.49
N ARG A 273 -7.43 46.64 5.54
CA ARG A 273 -7.66 48.10 5.64
C ARG A 273 -6.47 48.89 5.06
N GLY A 274 -6.03 48.57 3.83
CA GLY A 274 -5.18 49.48 3.03
C GLY A 274 -3.93 48.91 2.39
N ALA A 275 -3.72 47.60 2.39
CA ALA A 275 -2.64 46.95 1.65
C ALA A 275 -3.17 45.65 1.05
N ALA A 276 -3.13 45.55 -0.28
CA ALA A 276 -3.65 44.41 -1.02
C ALA A 276 -3.30 43.10 -0.32
N PRO A 277 -4.23 42.13 -0.20
CA PRO A 277 -3.96 40.87 0.48
C PRO A 277 -2.72 40.28 -0.18
N SER A 278 -1.79 39.75 0.61
CA SER A 278 -0.61 39.12 0.01
C SER A 278 -1.08 38.08 -1.02
N ASP A 279 -0.63 38.23 -2.27
CA ASP A 279 -0.90 37.28 -3.36
C ASP A 279 -0.28 35.88 -3.07
N VAL A 280 0.45 35.76 -1.95
CA VAL A 280 1.13 34.56 -1.50
C VAL A 280 0.11 33.57 -0.93
N ALA A 281 -0.25 32.59 -1.75
CA ALA A 281 -1.13 31.49 -1.39
C ALA A 281 -0.37 30.28 -0.86
N THR A 282 -1.09 29.41 -0.12
CA THR A 282 -0.58 28.09 0.26
C THR A 282 -0.23 27.25 -0.96
N ASP A 283 0.99 26.73 -1.00
CA ASP A 283 1.53 25.84 -2.05
C ASP A 283 1.70 24.40 -1.51
N ILE A 284 0.71 23.93 -0.77
CA ILE A 284 0.67 22.57 -0.22
C ILE A 284 -0.60 21.91 -0.71
N ASP A 285 -0.46 20.72 -1.28
CA ASP A 285 -1.58 19.90 -1.73
C ASP A 285 -2.57 19.67 -0.58
N ALA A 286 -3.87 19.86 -0.85
CA ALA A 286 -4.94 19.75 0.13
C ALA A 286 -4.93 18.42 0.89
N ARG A 287 -4.44 17.32 0.28
CA ARG A 287 -4.32 16.02 0.97
C ARG A 287 -3.35 16.02 2.15
N TYR A 288 -2.37 16.93 2.15
CA TYR A 288 -1.36 17.07 3.20
C TYR A 288 -1.72 18.12 4.25
N LEU A 289 -2.76 18.92 4.01
CA LEU A 289 -3.26 19.88 4.98
C LEU A 289 -4.07 19.16 6.09
N PRO A 290 -4.00 19.61 7.36
CA PRO A 290 -4.93 19.20 8.40
C PRO A 290 -6.37 19.57 8.06
N SER A 291 -7.35 18.95 8.72
CA SER A 291 -8.78 19.16 8.44
C SER A 291 -9.22 20.63 8.51
N ALA A 292 -8.69 21.40 9.47
CA ALA A 292 -9.00 22.83 9.64
C ALA A 292 -8.49 23.73 8.50
N CYS A 293 -7.61 23.22 7.64
CA CYS A 293 -6.92 23.95 6.60
C CYS A 293 -7.36 23.53 5.18
N ARG A 294 -8.39 22.68 5.10
CA ARG A 294 -8.97 22.16 3.86
C ARG A 294 -10.29 22.87 3.54
N PRO A 295 -10.64 22.97 2.25
CA PRO A 295 -11.91 23.54 1.81
C PRO A 295 -13.12 22.81 2.38
#